data_AF-A0A183IXP7-F1
#
_entry.id   AF-A0A183IXP7-F1
#
_cell.length_a   1.000
_cell.length_b   1.000
_cell.length_c   1.000
_cell.angle_alpha   90.00
_cell.angle_beta   90.00
_cell.angle_gamma   90.00
#
_symmetry.space_group_name_H-M   'P 1'
#
loop_
_entity.id
_entity.type
_entity.pdbx_description
1 polymer ?
#
loop_
_entity_poly.entity_id
_entity_poly.type
_entity_poly.pdbx_seq_one_letter_code
_entity_poly.pdbx_strand_id
1 'polypeptide(L)'
;MSLFSRGECNNRVGEIMESFSVAEKPASSVFGKDPTVEVATVFCTALDSRKKMISNNPRVVGIRDTESVQSFQRHLADARRMVVVGNGGIATEIIAETNNVEVVWAIKHKSIAAAFLDSGAAQFLLPRLNAAEPPTEAFKKRFKHVHEASRRNAGEECFGSALGPDWTEDLLISGACQDKKVYIEYQCAVDEILTPEEFRQRHLSLSDLPDSFSCQTDWQVYVVLTNHQVIGCDLVVSATGVHPNVDLWLTPENQFKLGSDGGLLVSDQMETSIEDVYAAGDACTAGWTWSPHWLQMRLWTQARQMGAYAGICMASNLRHERAVLDICFEIFTHVTTFFAFKVVLLGKFNGQGLRPDHETFVRITP
;
A
#
# COMPACT_ATOMS: atom_id res chain seq x y z
N MET A 1 40.12 -0.56 10.01
CA MET A 1 40.79 -0.12 11.25
C MET A 1 39.69 0.05 12.30
N SER A 2 39.90 -0.56 13.48
CA SER A 2 39.05 -0.67 14.69
C SER A 2 37.61 -1.18 14.56
N LEU A 3 37.36 -2.30 15.27
CA LEU A 3 36.04 -2.75 15.73
C LEU A 3 35.30 -1.60 16.41
N PHE A 4 34.16 -1.20 15.87
CA PHE A 4 33.27 -0.25 16.55
C PHE A 4 32.66 -0.94 17.78
N SER A 5 32.70 -0.26 18.92
CA SER A 5 32.07 -0.76 20.14
C SER A 5 30.54 -0.64 20.02
N ARG A 6 29.79 -1.55 20.67
CA ARG A 6 28.31 -1.58 20.67
C ARG A 6 27.64 -0.22 20.91
N GLY A 7 28.32 0.72 21.58
CA GLY A 7 27.80 2.08 21.84
C GLY A 7 27.73 3.01 20.63
N GLU A 8 28.58 2.83 19.60
CA GLU A 8 28.59 3.73 18.43
C GLU A 8 27.47 3.41 17.42
N CYS A 9 27.00 2.17 17.40
CA CYS A 9 25.83 1.77 16.60
C CYS A 9 24.53 2.34 17.20
N ASN A 10 24.44 2.38 18.54
CA ASN A 10 23.28 2.92 19.27
C ASN A 10 23.06 4.42 19.02
N ASN A 11 24.12 5.23 18.94
CA ASN A 11 23.98 6.66 18.68
C ASN A 11 23.42 6.94 17.27
N ARG A 12 23.84 6.17 16.25
CA ARG A 12 23.33 6.34 14.89
C ARG A 12 21.92 5.79 14.68
N VAL A 13 21.57 4.67 15.30
CA VAL A 13 20.18 4.15 15.28
C VAL A 13 19.26 5.06 16.08
N GLY A 14 19.74 5.64 17.19
CA GLY A 14 19.04 6.67 17.97
C GLY A 14 18.79 7.94 17.16
N GLU A 15 19.80 8.47 16.46
CA GLU A 15 19.67 9.63 15.56
C GLU A 15 18.70 9.34 14.39
N ILE A 16 18.70 8.12 13.85
CA ILE A 16 17.76 7.69 12.80
C ILE A 16 16.34 7.56 13.36
N MET A 17 16.16 7.00 14.56
CA MET A 17 14.85 6.87 15.21
C MET A 17 14.28 8.23 15.65
N GLU A 18 15.11 9.20 16.07
CA GLU A 18 14.71 10.58 16.35
C GLU A 18 14.20 11.30 15.09
N SER A 19 14.66 10.90 13.89
CA SER A 19 14.15 11.42 12.62
C SER A 19 12.77 10.85 12.21
N PHE A 20 12.29 9.80 12.87
CA PHE A 20 10.96 9.21 12.70
C PHE A 20 10.07 9.47 13.93
N SER A 21 9.75 10.74 14.19
CA SER A 21 8.92 11.12 15.34
C SER A 21 7.44 10.75 15.16
N VAL A 22 6.94 9.84 16.00
CA VAL A 22 5.61 9.95 16.60
C VAL A 22 5.78 10.00 18.13
N ALA A 23 5.83 11.24 18.63
CA ALA A 23 5.49 11.71 19.98
C ALA A 23 5.90 10.84 21.21
N GLU A 24 7.08 11.21 21.72
CA GLU A 24 7.55 11.24 23.10
C GLU A 24 6.60 10.85 24.27
N LYS A 25 7.11 9.96 25.13
CA LYS A 25 7.51 10.39 26.48
C LYS A 25 9.01 10.06 26.66
N PRO A 26 9.85 11.01 27.10
CA PRO A 26 11.22 10.69 27.43
C PRO A 26 11.21 9.81 28.68
N ALA A 27 11.77 8.61 28.58
CA ALA A 27 12.12 7.79 29.74
C ALA A 27 13.33 8.42 30.47
N SER A 28 13.17 9.67 30.90
CA SER A 28 14.19 10.43 31.65
C SER A 28 14.00 10.23 33.15
N SER A 29 13.95 8.98 33.62
CA SER A 29 14.13 8.67 35.05
C SER A 29 14.27 7.16 35.32
N VAL A 30 15.17 6.45 34.64
CA VAL A 30 15.60 5.11 35.09
C VAL A 30 17.11 4.93 34.85
N PHE A 31 17.92 5.85 35.35
CA PHE A 31 19.38 5.69 35.37
C PHE A 31 19.88 5.67 36.82
N GLY A 32 19.61 4.55 37.48
CA GLY A 32 20.35 4.13 38.67
C GLY A 32 21.70 3.56 38.24
N LYS A 33 22.76 3.94 38.95
CA LYS A 33 24.14 3.48 38.73
C LYS A 33 24.26 1.97 39.01
N ASP A 34 24.13 1.12 38.00
CA ASP A 34 24.62 -0.27 38.05
C ASP A 34 24.98 -0.75 36.63
N PRO A 35 26.06 -1.54 36.43
CA PRO A 35 26.50 -1.97 35.12
C PRO A 35 25.73 -3.24 34.73
N THR A 36 24.46 -3.10 34.36
CA THR A 36 23.63 -4.22 33.88
C THR A 36 23.31 -4.03 32.41
N VAL A 37 23.86 -4.92 31.57
CA VAL A 37 23.53 -5.26 30.19
C VAL A 37 22.49 -4.34 29.53
N GLU A 38 22.97 -3.41 28.69
CA GLU A 38 22.13 -2.65 27.78
C GLU A 38 21.64 -3.58 26.64
N VAL A 39 20.48 -4.20 26.82
CA VAL A 39 19.76 -4.86 25.73
C VAL A 39 19.04 -3.78 24.93
N ALA A 40 19.70 -3.26 23.90
CA ALA A 40 19.05 -2.38 22.93
C ALA A 40 18.24 -3.26 21.97
N THR A 41 16.96 -3.50 22.29
CA THR A 41 16.04 -4.14 21.36
C THR A 41 15.64 -3.15 20.28
N VAL A 42 16.13 -3.34 19.05
CA VAL A 42 15.80 -2.47 17.92
C VAL A 42 14.54 -3.01 17.24
N PHE A 43 13.52 -2.18 17.16
CA PHE A 43 12.28 -2.50 16.48
C PHE A 43 12.19 -1.74 15.16
N CYS A 44 12.32 -2.44 14.04
CA CYS A 44 12.05 -1.89 12.73
C CYS A 44 10.53 -1.85 12.51
N THR A 45 9.86 -0.80 12.99
CA THR A 45 8.48 -0.51 12.55
C THR A 45 8.50 0.09 11.17
N ALA A 46 7.68 -0.46 10.28
CA ALA A 46 6.99 0.29 9.23
C ALA A 46 7.80 1.41 8.56
N LEU A 47 9.04 1.14 8.13
CA LEU A 47 9.53 1.83 6.94
C LEU A 47 8.55 1.40 5.86
N ASP A 48 7.61 2.29 5.57
CA ASP A 48 6.52 2.00 4.68
C ASP A 48 7.07 1.43 3.38
N SER A 49 6.42 0.36 2.92
CA SER A 49 6.85 -0.26 1.68
C SER A 49 6.84 0.79 0.57
N ARG A 50 7.93 0.84 -0.20
CA ARG A 50 8.07 1.82 -1.27
C ARG A 50 7.05 1.53 -2.35
N LYS A 51 6.29 2.56 -2.73
CA LYS A 51 5.37 2.49 -3.86
C LYS A 51 6.13 2.08 -5.12
N LYS A 52 5.58 1.13 -5.87
CA LYS A 52 6.14 0.77 -7.17
C LYS A 52 5.72 1.83 -8.20
N MET A 53 6.66 2.70 -8.55
CA MET A 53 6.46 3.71 -9.60
C MET A 53 6.70 3.10 -10.97
N ILE A 54 5.78 3.36 -11.90
CA ILE A 54 5.89 2.93 -13.31
C ILE A 54 6.70 3.90 -14.17
N SER A 55 6.93 5.13 -13.71
CA SER A 55 7.73 6.15 -14.39
C SER A 55 8.07 7.29 -13.41
N ASN A 56 9.11 8.06 -13.73
CA ASN A 56 9.52 9.27 -13.02
C ASN A 56 8.87 10.55 -13.60
N ASN A 57 7.94 10.42 -14.55
CA ASN A 57 7.21 11.57 -15.11
C ASN A 57 6.40 12.27 -13.99
N PRO A 58 6.41 13.62 -13.91
CA PRO A 58 5.74 14.37 -12.84
C PRO A 58 4.21 14.21 -12.83
N ARG A 59 3.61 13.78 -13.95
CA ARG A 59 2.17 13.46 -14.05
C ARG A 59 1.85 12.04 -13.60
N VAL A 60 2.85 11.28 -13.13
CA VAL A 60 2.68 9.93 -12.59
C VAL A 60 2.81 10.00 -11.08
N VAL A 61 1.72 9.71 -10.38
CA VAL A 61 1.68 9.72 -8.92
C VAL A 61 1.42 8.31 -8.41
N GLY A 62 2.07 7.92 -7.33
CA GLY A 62 1.71 6.72 -6.58
C GLY A 62 1.23 7.11 -5.20
N ILE A 63 0.21 6.40 -4.71
CA ILE A 63 -0.44 6.65 -3.42
C ILE A 63 0.06 5.63 -2.40
N ARG A 64 0.51 6.11 -1.23
CA ARG A 64 1.05 5.28 -0.15
C ARG A 64 0.87 5.86 1.25
N ASP A 65 1.06 7.16 1.40
CA ASP A 65 1.06 7.92 2.65
C ASP A 65 0.23 9.20 2.52
N THR A 66 0.06 9.92 3.63
CA THR A 66 -0.72 11.17 3.71
C THR A 66 -0.30 12.25 2.70
N GLU A 67 0.99 12.41 2.45
CA GLU A 67 1.60 13.42 1.58
C GLU A 67 1.37 13.07 0.11
N SER A 68 1.49 11.79 -0.23
CA SER A 68 1.19 11.28 -1.56
C SER A 68 -0.29 11.44 -1.91
N VAL A 69 -1.18 11.33 -0.93
CA VAL A 69 -2.62 11.60 -1.10
C VAL A 69 -2.87 13.08 -1.34
N GLN A 70 -2.24 13.98 -0.59
CA GLN A 70 -2.34 15.42 -0.84
C GLN A 70 -1.79 15.80 -2.22
N SER A 71 -0.70 15.16 -2.64
CA SER A 71 -0.17 15.33 -4.00
C SER A 71 -1.17 14.84 -5.05
N PHE A 72 -1.77 13.67 -4.85
CA PHE A 72 -2.81 13.13 -5.72
C PHE A 72 -4.02 14.07 -5.83
N GLN A 73 -4.55 14.58 -4.71
CA GLN A 73 -5.67 15.53 -4.70
C GLN A 73 -5.36 16.80 -5.50
N ARG A 74 -4.16 17.36 -5.33
CA ARG A 74 -3.73 18.55 -6.09
C ARG A 74 -3.66 18.30 -7.58
N HIS A 75 -3.16 17.14 -8.01
CA HIS A 75 -3.10 16.79 -9.43
C HIS A 75 -4.46 16.43 -10.01
N LEU A 76 -5.34 15.84 -9.21
CA LEU A 76 -6.68 15.43 -9.64
C LEU A 76 -7.61 16.63 -9.83
N ALA A 77 -7.52 17.67 -8.99
CA ALA A 77 -8.46 18.80 -8.99
C ALA A 77 -8.69 19.43 -10.37
N ASP A 78 -7.62 19.57 -11.17
CA ASP A 78 -7.67 20.14 -12.52
C ASP A 78 -7.69 19.06 -13.63
N ALA A 79 -7.68 17.77 -13.27
CA ALA A 79 -7.63 16.68 -14.22
C ALA A 79 -9.02 16.39 -14.80
N ARG A 80 -9.11 16.36 -16.13
CA ARG A 80 -10.30 15.93 -16.88
C ARG A 80 -10.32 14.41 -17.01
N ARG A 81 -9.14 13.82 -17.27
CA ARG A 81 -8.95 12.38 -17.37
C ARG A 81 -7.76 11.90 -16.57
N MET A 82 -7.93 10.77 -15.90
CA MET A 82 -6.84 10.03 -15.29
C MET A 82 -6.75 8.58 -15.79
N VAL A 83 -5.54 8.04 -15.84
CA VAL A 83 -5.29 6.62 -16.05
C VAL A 83 -4.88 6.00 -14.71
N VAL A 84 -5.63 5.01 -14.23
CA VAL A 84 -5.27 4.26 -13.02
C VAL A 84 -4.67 2.92 -13.44
N VAL A 85 -3.45 2.63 -13.00
CA VAL A 85 -2.69 1.44 -13.38
C VAL A 85 -2.55 0.52 -12.18
N GLY A 86 -3.12 -0.69 -12.27
CA GLY A 86 -3.05 -1.69 -11.21
C GLY A 86 -4.43 -2.15 -10.73
N ASN A 87 -4.48 -3.30 -10.08
CA ASN A 87 -5.74 -4.00 -9.77
C ASN A 87 -5.86 -4.41 -8.29
N GLY A 88 -5.13 -3.69 -7.42
CA GLY A 88 -5.12 -3.89 -5.97
C GLY A 88 -6.12 -2.98 -5.25
N GLY A 89 -6.12 -3.05 -3.91
CA GLY A 89 -7.10 -2.35 -3.06
C GLY A 89 -7.08 -0.84 -3.26
N ILE A 90 -5.89 -0.23 -3.23
CA ILE A 90 -5.72 1.20 -3.49
C ILE A 90 -6.28 1.60 -4.86
N ALA A 91 -6.03 0.80 -5.91
CA ALA A 91 -6.58 1.09 -7.23
C ALA A 91 -8.12 1.03 -7.18
N THR A 92 -8.68 -0.04 -6.61
CA THR A 92 -10.14 -0.22 -6.51
C THR A 92 -10.81 0.87 -5.67
N GLU A 93 -10.21 1.29 -4.56
CA GLU A 93 -10.67 2.39 -3.72
C GLU A 93 -10.63 3.72 -4.47
N ILE A 94 -9.54 4.02 -5.19
CA ILE A 94 -9.48 5.23 -6.04
C ILE A 94 -10.60 5.22 -7.08
N ILE A 95 -10.79 4.09 -7.78
CA ILE A 95 -11.88 3.95 -8.76
C ILE A 95 -13.25 4.10 -8.10
N ALA A 96 -13.44 3.64 -6.87
CA ALA A 96 -14.72 3.77 -6.16
C ALA A 96 -14.97 5.22 -5.70
N GLU A 97 -13.98 5.87 -5.11
CA GLU A 97 -14.15 7.11 -4.34
C GLU A 97 -13.93 8.40 -5.17
N THR A 98 -13.25 8.33 -6.32
CA THR A 98 -13.06 9.52 -7.17
C THR A 98 -14.36 9.94 -7.84
N ASN A 99 -14.60 11.24 -7.92
CA ASN A 99 -15.76 11.83 -8.58
C ASN A 99 -15.34 12.80 -9.70
N ASN A 100 -16.28 13.17 -10.57
CA ASN A 100 -16.10 14.28 -11.52
C ASN A 100 -14.85 14.15 -12.41
N VAL A 101 -14.54 12.94 -12.90
CA VAL A 101 -13.35 12.69 -13.72
C VAL A 101 -13.59 11.51 -14.67
N GLU A 102 -12.98 11.57 -15.85
CA GLU A 102 -12.86 10.40 -16.74
C GLU A 102 -11.74 9.48 -16.28
N VAL A 103 -12.01 8.20 -16.17
CA VAL A 103 -11.07 7.21 -15.65
C VAL A 103 -10.89 6.09 -16.65
N VAL A 104 -9.65 5.88 -17.07
CA VAL A 104 -9.24 4.66 -17.77
C VAL A 104 -8.50 3.78 -16.78
N TRP A 105 -9.12 2.66 -16.39
CA TRP A 105 -8.57 1.70 -15.46
C TRP A 105 -7.84 0.58 -16.22
N ALA A 106 -6.52 0.66 -16.26
CA ALA A 106 -5.65 -0.30 -16.95
C ALA A 106 -5.23 -1.44 -16.03
N ILE A 107 -5.64 -2.68 -16.36
CA ILE A 107 -5.37 -3.86 -15.53
C ILE A 107 -4.80 -5.03 -16.33
N LYS A 108 -3.85 -5.76 -15.72
CA LYS A 108 -3.24 -6.97 -16.28
C LYS A 108 -4.17 -8.20 -16.30
N HIS A 109 -5.26 -8.13 -15.54
CA HIS A 109 -6.12 -9.29 -15.26
C HIS A 109 -7.37 -9.28 -16.16
N LYS A 110 -8.11 -10.39 -16.14
CA LYS A 110 -9.40 -10.54 -16.84
C LYS A 110 -10.59 -10.06 -16.00
N SER A 111 -10.38 -9.73 -14.73
CA SER A 111 -11.39 -9.25 -13.80
C SER A 111 -10.82 -8.13 -12.92
N ILE A 112 -11.70 -7.24 -12.47
CA ILE A 112 -11.34 -6.16 -11.53
C ILE A 112 -11.09 -6.70 -10.12
N ALA A 113 -10.34 -5.94 -9.33
CA ALA A 113 -10.03 -6.21 -7.93
C ALA A 113 -9.50 -7.64 -7.68
N ALA A 114 -8.77 -8.22 -8.63
CA ALA A 114 -8.36 -9.64 -8.61
C ALA A 114 -7.43 -10.00 -7.43
N ALA A 115 -6.82 -9.00 -6.80
CA ALA A 115 -6.06 -9.20 -5.56
C ALA A 115 -6.95 -9.53 -4.35
N PHE A 116 -8.25 -9.21 -4.41
CA PHE A 116 -9.20 -9.32 -3.30
C PHE A 116 -10.44 -10.15 -3.64
N LEU A 117 -10.82 -10.24 -4.92
CA LEU A 117 -12.04 -10.90 -5.38
C LEU A 117 -11.77 -11.89 -6.51
N ASP A 118 -12.50 -13.01 -6.52
CA ASP A 118 -12.58 -13.86 -7.70
C ASP A 118 -13.40 -13.17 -8.82
N SER A 119 -13.34 -13.70 -10.03
CA SER A 119 -14.00 -13.09 -11.19
C SER A 119 -15.53 -13.04 -11.06
N GLY A 120 -16.14 -14.00 -10.37
CA GLY A 120 -17.58 -14.04 -10.12
C GLY A 120 -18.01 -12.97 -9.12
N ALA A 121 -17.30 -12.86 -7.99
CA ALA A 121 -17.53 -11.79 -7.03
C ALA A 121 -17.27 -10.39 -7.63
N ALA A 122 -16.25 -10.25 -8.48
CA ALA A 122 -15.93 -8.99 -9.15
C ALA A 122 -17.07 -8.49 -10.06
N GLN A 123 -17.83 -9.39 -10.71
CA GLN A 123 -18.97 -9.04 -11.56
C GLN A 123 -20.06 -8.26 -10.80
N PHE A 124 -20.23 -8.54 -9.50
CA PHE A 124 -21.19 -7.86 -8.65
C PHE A 124 -20.93 -6.34 -8.52
N LEU A 125 -19.67 -5.92 -8.67
CA LEU A 125 -19.26 -4.52 -8.52
C LEU A 125 -19.36 -3.72 -9.83
N LEU A 126 -19.34 -4.38 -11.00
CA LEU A 126 -19.30 -3.71 -12.30
C LEU A 126 -20.46 -2.72 -12.51
N PRO A 127 -21.72 -3.01 -12.13
CA PRO A 127 -22.82 -2.05 -12.29
C PRO A 127 -22.63 -0.76 -11.48
N ARG A 128 -21.76 -0.74 -10.46
CA ARG A 128 -21.50 0.44 -9.62
C ARG A 128 -20.44 1.38 -10.17
N LEU A 129 -19.67 0.98 -11.18
CA LEU A 129 -18.57 1.78 -11.72
C LEU A 129 -19.01 3.17 -12.20
N ASN A 130 -20.19 3.24 -12.82
CA ASN A 130 -20.78 4.47 -13.39
C ASN A 130 -22.15 4.80 -12.80
N ALA A 131 -22.56 4.13 -11.71
CA ALA A 131 -23.81 4.43 -11.04
C ALA A 131 -23.66 5.69 -10.17
N ALA A 132 -24.70 6.52 -10.11
CA ALA A 132 -24.77 7.54 -9.07
C ALA A 132 -24.75 6.88 -7.69
N GLU A 133 -23.94 7.39 -6.77
CA GLU A 133 -23.88 6.84 -5.41
C GLU A 133 -25.27 6.95 -4.76
N PRO A 134 -25.78 5.86 -4.13
CA PRO A 134 -26.89 6.02 -3.20
C PRO A 134 -26.40 6.86 -2.01
N PRO A 135 -27.27 7.68 -1.39
CA PRO A 135 -26.91 8.41 -0.18
C PRO A 135 -26.61 7.41 0.94
N THR A 136 -25.33 7.21 1.26
CA THR A 136 -24.94 6.37 2.38
C THR A 136 -24.73 7.24 3.61
N GLU A 137 -25.64 7.18 4.59
CA GLU A 137 -25.35 7.62 5.95
C GLU A 137 -24.32 6.66 6.55
N ALA A 138 -23.02 6.95 6.35
CA ALA A 138 -21.95 6.13 6.92
C ALA A 138 -21.86 6.35 8.44
N PHE A 139 -22.17 5.30 9.22
CA PHE A 139 -21.95 5.27 10.67
C PHE A 139 -20.46 5.26 10.98
N LYS A 140 -19.93 6.38 11.51
CA LYS A 140 -18.53 6.56 11.95
C LYS A 140 -18.26 5.72 13.20
N LYS A 141 -17.34 4.73 13.13
CA LYS A 141 -17.04 3.84 14.27
C LYS A 141 -15.58 3.83 14.73
N ARG A 142 -14.63 4.46 14.02
CA ARG A 142 -13.20 4.47 14.42
C ARG A 142 -12.73 5.89 14.76
N PHE A 143 -12.08 6.02 15.91
CA PHE A 143 -11.37 7.24 16.29
C PHE A 143 -10.11 7.38 15.43
N LYS A 144 -9.99 8.50 14.70
CA LYS A 144 -8.77 8.88 13.98
C LYS A 144 -7.91 9.75 14.89
N HIS A 145 -6.63 9.40 15.05
CA HIS A 145 -5.62 10.31 15.58
C HIS A 145 -4.97 11.03 14.40
N VAL A 146 -5.48 12.20 14.05
CA VAL A 146 -4.83 13.10 13.10
C VAL A 146 -3.83 13.93 13.90
N HIS A 147 -2.53 13.70 13.72
CA HIS A 147 -1.54 14.66 14.17
C HIS A 147 -1.65 15.88 13.24
N GLU A 148 -1.95 17.05 13.80
CA GLU A 148 -1.87 18.31 13.06
C GLU A 148 -0.47 18.42 12.47
N ALA A 149 -0.39 18.61 11.15
CA ALA A 149 0.85 18.89 10.47
C ALA A 149 1.42 20.20 11.05
N SER A 150 2.39 20.06 11.96
CA SER A 150 3.30 21.13 12.34
C SER A 150 3.73 21.85 11.06
N ARG A 151 3.58 23.18 10.98
CA ARG A 151 3.96 23.99 9.81
C ARG A 151 5.39 23.66 9.39
N ARG A 152 5.57 22.83 8.36
CA ARG A 152 6.87 22.44 7.82
C ARG A 152 7.18 23.26 6.56
N ASN A 153 8.46 23.62 6.41
CA ASN A 153 8.94 24.47 5.34
C ASN A 153 8.82 23.75 3.98
N ALA A 154 8.45 24.50 2.94
CA ALA A 154 8.40 24.01 1.57
C ALA A 154 9.83 23.69 1.08
N GLY A 155 10.19 22.40 1.01
CA GLY A 155 11.48 21.97 0.47
C GLY A 155 11.97 20.57 0.88
N GLU A 156 11.41 19.97 1.94
CA GLU A 156 11.80 18.61 2.37
C GLU A 156 10.81 17.56 1.83
N GLU A 157 11.30 16.59 1.04
CA GLU A 157 10.56 15.35 0.75
C GLU A 157 10.51 14.50 2.03
N CYS A 158 9.48 14.72 2.84
CA CYS A 158 9.25 13.97 4.08
C CYS A 158 8.22 12.86 3.82
N PHE A 159 8.51 11.64 4.27
CA PHE A 159 7.53 10.56 4.32
C PHE A 159 6.55 10.84 5.46
N GLY A 160 5.25 10.66 5.23
CA GLY A 160 4.29 10.60 6.34
C GLY A 160 3.68 9.23 6.51
N SER A 161 2.56 9.20 7.22
CA SER A 161 2.01 7.95 7.75
C SER A 161 1.35 7.11 6.67
N ALA A 162 1.62 5.81 6.69
CA ALA A 162 0.90 4.79 5.93
C ALA A 162 -0.61 5.01 5.94
N LEU A 163 -1.24 4.81 4.78
CA LEU A 163 -2.70 4.90 4.69
C LEU A 163 -3.35 3.73 5.42
N GLY A 164 -4.19 4.08 6.39
CA GLY A 164 -5.10 3.15 7.04
C GLY A 164 -6.30 2.81 6.15
N PRO A 165 -7.17 1.89 6.59
CA PRO A 165 -8.35 1.44 5.82
C PRO A 165 -9.39 2.54 5.55
N ASP A 166 -9.32 3.65 6.29
CA ASP A 166 -10.34 4.71 6.29
C ASP A 166 -9.76 6.02 5.71
N TRP A 167 -8.76 5.90 4.82
CA TRP A 167 -7.97 7.05 4.35
C TRP A 167 -8.73 8.00 3.42
N THR A 168 -9.81 7.55 2.78
CA THR A 168 -10.64 8.37 1.87
C THR A 168 -11.76 9.14 2.58
N GLU A 169 -12.17 8.76 3.80
CA GLU A 169 -13.44 9.22 4.39
C GLU A 169 -13.57 10.75 4.57
N ASP A 170 -12.46 11.47 4.71
CA ASP A 170 -12.45 12.93 4.95
C ASP A 170 -11.89 13.70 3.75
N LEU A 171 -11.73 13.04 2.59
CA LEU A 171 -11.10 13.61 1.41
C LEU A 171 -12.13 13.86 0.31
N LEU A 172 -12.17 15.09 -0.18
CA LEU A 172 -12.78 15.37 -1.47
C LEU A 172 -11.81 14.93 -2.57
N ILE A 173 -12.14 13.85 -3.27
CA ILE A 173 -11.35 13.30 -4.37
C ILE A 173 -12.14 13.53 -5.66
N SER A 174 -12.08 14.76 -6.20
CA SER A 174 -12.89 15.20 -7.34
C SER A 174 -12.00 15.79 -8.42
N GLY A 175 -12.29 15.46 -9.68
CA GLY A 175 -11.67 16.08 -10.86
C GLY A 175 -12.48 17.24 -11.43
N ALA A 176 -12.14 17.62 -12.68
CA ALA A 176 -12.66 18.79 -13.38
C ALA A 176 -13.90 18.53 -14.27
N CYS A 177 -14.38 17.28 -14.38
CA CYS A 177 -15.54 16.93 -15.19
C CYS A 177 -16.87 17.14 -14.44
N GLN A 178 -18.00 17.12 -15.16
CA GLN A 178 -19.33 17.22 -14.55
C GLN A 178 -19.75 15.94 -13.84
N ASP A 179 -19.39 14.80 -14.42
CA ASP A 179 -19.72 13.47 -13.97
C ASP A 179 -18.49 12.55 -13.99
N LYS A 180 -18.58 11.44 -13.27
CA LYS A 180 -17.57 10.39 -13.26
C LYS A 180 -17.87 9.39 -14.37
N LYS A 181 -16.84 9.03 -15.15
CA LYS A 181 -16.94 7.99 -16.18
C LYS A 181 -15.77 7.04 -16.05
N VAL A 182 -16.03 5.74 -15.98
CA VAL A 182 -15.02 4.71 -15.82
C VAL A 182 -15.08 3.76 -17.02
N TYR A 183 -13.94 3.61 -17.68
CA TYR A 183 -13.65 2.62 -18.70
C TYR A 183 -12.55 1.69 -18.19
N ILE A 184 -12.66 0.39 -18.44
CA ILE A 184 -11.66 -0.59 -18.00
C ILE A 184 -10.98 -1.17 -19.24
N GLU A 185 -9.65 -1.07 -19.26
CA GLU A 185 -8.81 -1.71 -20.24
C GLU A 185 -8.19 -2.98 -19.64
N TYR A 186 -8.67 -4.13 -20.10
CA TYR A 186 -8.29 -5.44 -19.56
C TYR A 186 -7.04 -5.98 -20.24
N GLN A 187 -6.35 -6.90 -19.54
CA GLN A 187 -5.21 -7.64 -20.07
C GLN A 187 -4.11 -6.75 -20.67
N CYS A 188 -3.88 -5.59 -20.07
CA CYS A 188 -2.87 -4.63 -20.50
C CYS A 188 -1.88 -4.32 -19.37
N ALA A 189 -0.70 -3.87 -19.75
CA ALA A 189 0.25 -3.20 -18.87
C ALA A 189 0.69 -1.89 -19.51
N VAL A 190 1.25 -0.99 -18.71
CA VAL A 190 1.94 0.18 -19.26
C VAL A 190 3.25 -0.28 -19.89
N ASP A 191 3.40 0.04 -21.17
CA ASP A 191 4.62 -0.17 -21.94
C ASP A 191 5.51 1.08 -21.86
N GLU A 192 4.94 2.23 -22.18
CA GLU A 192 5.65 3.52 -22.15
C GLU A 192 4.76 4.65 -21.61
N ILE A 193 5.40 5.68 -21.04
CA ILE A 193 4.76 6.94 -20.64
C ILE A 193 5.48 8.06 -21.37
N LEU A 194 4.73 8.79 -22.19
CA LEU A 194 5.24 9.81 -23.10
C LEU A 194 4.80 11.21 -22.66
N THR A 195 5.71 12.16 -22.82
CA THR A 195 5.41 13.59 -22.79
C THR A 195 4.65 14.02 -24.06
N PRO A 196 3.99 15.19 -24.07
CA PRO A 196 3.31 15.70 -25.27
C PRO A 196 4.25 15.97 -26.45
N GLU A 197 5.53 16.21 -26.19
CA GLU A 197 6.54 16.37 -27.24
C GLU A 197 6.90 15.01 -27.86
N GLU A 198 7.18 13.99 -27.05
CA GLU A 198 7.49 12.64 -27.53
C GLU A 198 6.32 12.01 -28.30
N PHE A 199 5.09 12.21 -27.82
CA PHE A 199 3.88 11.75 -28.51
C PHE A 199 3.79 12.34 -29.93
N ARG A 200 4.00 13.66 -30.08
CA ARG A 200 3.98 14.35 -31.38
C ARG A 200 5.11 13.88 -32.30
N GLN A 201 6.32 13.71 -31.77
CA GLN A 201 7.47 13.25 -32.55
C GLN A 201 7.29 11.82 -33.09
N ARG A 202 6.60 10.96 -32.33
CA ARG A 202 6.34 9.57 -32.73
C ARG A 202 5.15 9.40 -33.67
N HIS A 203 4.41 10.47 -33.98
CA HIS A 203 3.25 10.44 -34.87
C HIS A 203 2.21 9.37 -34.49
N LEU A 204 2.05 9.13 -33.18
CA LEU A 204 1.06 8.18 -32.67
C LEU A 204 -0.34 8.77 -32.76
N SER A 205 -1.34 7.90 -32.90
CA SER A 205 -2.76 8.26 -32.82
C SER A 205 -3.34 7.81 -31.49
N LEU A 206 -4.24 8.62 -30.93
CA LEU A 206 -5.00 8.22 -29.75
C LEU A 206 -5.95 7.08 -30.11
N SER A 207 -6.12 6.17 -29.16
CA SER A 207 -7.12 5.11 -29.24
C SER A 207 -8.53 5.65 -29.06
N ASP A 208 -9.49 4.97 -29.71
CA ASP A 208 -10.91 5.21 -29.51
C ASP A 208 -11.33 4.78 -28.09
N LEU A 209 -11.92 5.71 -27.36
CA LEU A 209 -12.58 5.47 -26.08
C LEU A 209 -14.10 5.47 -26.28
N PRO A 210 -14.90 4.96 -25.31
CA PRO A 210 -16.36 4.98 -25.43
C PRO A 210 -16.90 6.38 -25.73
N ASP A 211 -17.98 6.48 -26.51
CA ASP A 211 -18.59 7.76 -26.93
C ASP A 211 -18.96 8.72 -25.77
N SER A 212 -19.07 8.20 -24.55
CA SER A 212 -19.31 9.01 -23.36
C SER A 212 -18.09 9.84 -22.93
N PHE A 213 -16.88 9.49 -23.37
CA PHE A 213 -15.64 10.18 -23.06
C PHE A 213 -15.42 11.38 -23.99
N SER A 214 -14.71 12.37 -23.49
CA SER A 214 -14.36 13.59 -24.22
C SER A 214 -13.39 13.31 -25.37
N CYS A 215 -13.69 13.85 -26.55
CA CYS A 215 -12.85 13.77 -27.74
C CYS A 215 -11.76 14.85 -27.76
N GLN A 216 -11.02 14.99 -26.66
CA GLN A 216 -9.94 15.98 -26.52
C GLN A 216 -8.59 15.34 -26.87
N THR A 217 -7.63 16.15 -27.30
CA THR A 217 -6.31 15.67 -27.77
C THR A 217 -5.14 16.38 -27.09
N ASP A 218 -5.39 17.47 -26.36
CA ASP A 218 -4.40 18.30 -25.65
C ASP A 218 -4.15 17.78 -24.24
N TRP A 219 -3.47 16.63 -24.14
CA TRP A 219 -3.22 15.96 -22.88
C TRP A 219 -1.84 16.27 -22.31
N GLN A 220 -1.71 16.18 -20.98
CA GLN A 220 -0.44 16.46 -20.30
C GLN A 220 0.52 15.27 -20.30
N VAL A 221 0.00 14.06 -20.47
CA VAL A 221 0.76 12.82 -20.52
C VAL A 221 0.02 11.77 -21.36
N TYR A 222 0.77 10.93 -22.06
CA TYR A 222 0.24 9.86 -22.90
C TYR A 222 0.77 8.51 -22.43
N VAL A 223 -0.13 7.54 -22.28
CA VAL A 223 0.19 6.19 -21.82
C VAL A 223 0.07 5.23 -22.99
N VAL A 224 1.16 4.55 -23.32
CA VAL A 224 1.18 3.46 -24.30
C VAL A 224 1.02 2.15 -23.52
N LEU A 225 0.02 1.38 -23.89
CA LEU A 225 -0.29 0.08 -23.30
C LEU A 225 0.25 -1.05 -24.16
N THR A 226 0.55 -2.19 -23.54
CA THR A 226 1.10 -3.39 -24.22
C THR A 226 0.16 -3.99 -25.26
N ASN A 227 -1.13 -3.64 -25.24
CA ASN A 227 -2.12 -4.01 -26.25
C ASN A 227 -2.25 -2.95 -27.36
N HIS A 228 -1.25 -2.10 -27.50
CA HIS A 228 -1.13 -1.02 -28.50
C HIS A 228 -2.13 0.13 -28.33
N GLN A 229 -2.89 0.16 -27.24
CA GLN A 229 -3.76 1.29 -26.94
C GLN A 229 -2.91 2.50 -26.49
N VAL A 230 -3.26 3.69 -26.98
CA VAL A 230 -2.58 4.94 -26.62
C VAL A 230 -3.60 5.90 -26.02
N ILE A 231 -3.42 6.21 -24.74
CA ILE A 231 -4.38 6.98 -23.94
C ILE A 231 -3.75 8.30 -23.51
N GLY A 232 -4.32 9.42 -23.97
CA GLY A 232 -3.97 10.74 -23.45
C GLY A 232 -4.77 11.06 -22.19
N CYS A 233 -4.10 11.62 -21.17
CA CYS A 233 -4.71 12.00 -19.90
C CYS A 233 -3.95 13.16 -19.21
N ASP A 234 -4.51 13.66 -18.11
CA ASP A 234 -3.89 14.72 -17.30
C ASP A 234 -3.09 14.17 -16.11
N LEU A 235 -3.40 12.94 -15.68
CA LEU A 235 -2.84 12.30 -14.51
C LEU A 235 -2.75 10.77 -14.69
N VAL A 236 -1.65 10.17 -14.25
CA VAL A 236 -1.49 8.71 -14.16
C VAL A 236 -1.30 8.32 -12.69
N VAL A 237 -2.11 7.38 -12.21
CA VAL A 237 -1.99 6.81 -10.87
C VAL A 237 -1.33 5.43 -10.96
N SER A 238 -0.13 5.31 -10.39
CA SER A 238 0.59 4.04 -10.23
C SER A 238 0.15 3.33 -8.95
N ALA A 239 -0.74 2.36 -9.08
CA ALA A 239 -1.22 1.49 -8.01
C ALA A 239 -0.81 0.02 -8.24
N THR A 240 0.45 -0.19 -8.62
CA THR A 240 0.98 -1.49 -9.08
C THR A 240 1.61 -2.35 -7.99
N GLY A 241 1.39 -1.99 -6.72
CA GLY A 241 1.93 -2.68 -5.55
C GLY A 241 3.06 -1.92 -4.87
N VAL A 242 3.68 -2.59 -3.92
CA VAL A 242 4.67 -2.00 -3.02
C VAL A 242 5.83 -2.98 -2.78
N HIS A 243 7.01 -2.44 -2.49
CA HIS A 243 8.22 -3.21 -2.19
C HIS A 243 8.67 -2.99 -0.74
N PRO A 244 9.11 -4.03 -0.01
CA PRO A 244 9.69 -3.81 1.32
C PRO A 244 10.82 -2.77 1.26
N ASN A 245 10.79 -1.84 2.21
CA ASN A 245 11.73 -0.72 2.27
C ASN A 245 12.82 -1.03 3.30
N VAL A 246 13.81 -1.83 2.88
CA VAL A 246 14.84 -2.36 3.78
C VAL A 246 16.24 -1.84 3.49
N ASP A 247 16.43 -1.10 2.39
CA ASP A 247 17.75 -0.69 1.89
C ASP A 247 18.57 0.08 2.93
N LEU A 248 17.93 0.91 3.76
CA LEU A 248 18.59 1.68 4.82
C LEU A 248 19.29 0.79 5.87
N TRP A 249 18.81 -0.44 6.04
CA TRP A 249 19.34 -1.41 7.00
C TRP A 249 20.39 -2.33 6.40
N LEU A 250 20.39 -2.47 5.07
CA LEU A 250 21.30 -3.35 4.35
C LEU A 250 22.62 -2.62 4.10
N THR A 251 23.59 -2.88 4.98
CA THR A 251 24.96 -2.37 4.85
C THR A 251 25.94 -3.54 4.71
N PRO A 252 27.16 -3.32 4.19
CA PRO A 252 28.19 -4.36 4.16
C PRO A 252 28.44 -4.99 5.54
N GLU A 253 28.24 -4.23 6.62
CA GLU A 253 28.42 -4.62 8.01
C GLU A 253 27.18 -5.30 8.63
N ASN A 254 25.97 -5.02 8.13
CA ASN A 254 24.71 -5.58 8.63
C ASN A 254 24.01 -6.40 7.55
N GLN A 255 24.33 -7.69 7.49
CA GLN A 255 23.73 -8.62 6.53
C GLN A 255 22.50 -9.32 7.10
N PHE A 256 21.34 -8.70 6.89
CA PHE A 256 20.06 -9.34 7.18
C PHE A 256 19.76 -10.48 6.20
N LYS A 257 19.21 -11.59 6.71
CA LYS A 257 18.55 -12.59 5.85
C LYS A 257 17.29 -11.97 5.27
N LEU A 258 17.10 -12.13 3.96
CA LEU A 258 15.96 -11.62 3.22
C LEU A 258 15.04 -12.74 2.76
N GLY A 259 13.74 -12.46 2.72
CA GLY A 259 12.74 -13.27 2.04
C GLY A 259 12.87 -13.16 0.52
N SER A 260 12.15 -14.02 -0.20
CA SER A 260 12.14 -14.03 -1.67
C SER A 260 11.60 -12.74 -2.30
N ASP A 261 10.84 -11.96 -1.55
CA ASP A 261 10.27 -10.66 -1.93
C ASP A 261 11.15 -9.47 -1.48
N GLY A 262 12.32 -9.73 -0.89
CA GLY A 262 13.27 -8.72 -0.43
C GLY A 262 12.98 -8.13 0.95
N GLY A 263 11.96 -8.62 1.66
CA GLY A 263 11.68 -8.19 3.03
C GLY A 263 12.66 -8.81 4.04
N LEU A 264 12.84 -8.18 5.20
CA LEU A 264 13.61 -8.78 6.30
C LEU A 264 12.96 -10.10 6.71
N LEU A 265 13.66 -11.22 6.59
CA LEU A 265 13.13 -12.52 6.98
C LEU A 265 13.02 -12.60 8.50
N VAL A 266 11.83 -12.84 9.02
CA VAL A 266 11.57 -12.92 10.46
C VAL A 266 11.08 -14.30 10.91
N SER A 267 11.43 -14.69 12.13
CA SER A 267 10.94 -15.91 12.78
C SER A 267 9.49 -15.77 13.27
N ASP A 268 8.94 -16.85 13.84
CA ASP A 268 7.67 -16.85 14.58
C ASP A 268 7.72 -16.01 15.88
N GLN A 269 8.86 -15.42 16.20
CA GLN A 269 9.06 -14.46 17.30
C GLN A 269 9.32 -13.03 16.77
N MET A 270 9.06 -12.76 15.48
CA MET A 270 9.34 -11.48 14.81
C MET A 270 10.83 -11.08 14.80
N GLU A 271 11.73 -12.02 15.14
CA GLU A 271 13.18 -11.81 15.18
C GLU A 271 13.76 -11.87 13.77
N THR A 272 14.67 -10.95 13.46
CA THR A 272 15.46 -11.01 12.24
C THR A 272 16.63 -11.97 12.39
N SER A 273 17.55 -12.01 11.41
CA SER A 273 18.80 -12.76 11.55
C SER A 273 19.85 -12.11 12.44
N ILE A 274 19.63 -10.86 12.88
CA ILE A 274 20.52 -10.15 13.78
C ILE A 274 19.93 -10.23 15.20
N GLU A 275 20.78 -10.60 16.16
CA GLU A 275 20.42 -10.71 17.58
C GLU A 275 19.82 -9.38 18.10
N ASP A 276 18.77 -9.48 18.92
CA ASP A 276 18.03 -8.36 19.50
C ASP A 276 17.39 -7.38 18.50
N VAL A 277 17.32 -7.74 17.20
CA VAL A 277 16.65 -6.95 16.16
C VAL A 277 15.38 -7.64 15.68
N TYR A 278 14.26 -6.93 15.79
CA TYR A 278 12.93 -7.40 15.41
C TYR A 278 12.37 -6.56 14.25
N ALA A 279 11.55 -7.18 13.41
CA ALA A 279 10.85 -6.46 12.33
C ALA A 279 9.39 -6.91 12.22
N ALA A 280 8.53 -5.98 11.81
CA ALA A 280 7.10 -6.22 11.66
C ALA A 280 6.50 -5.48 10.46
N GLY A 281 5.36 -5.99 9.98
CA GLY A 281 4.59 -5.38 8.91
C GLY A 281 5.30 -5.36 7.57
N ASP A 282 5.10 -4.27 6.82
CA ASP A 282 5.53 -4.13 5.43
C ASP A 282 7.06 -4.08 5.22
N ALA A 283 7.88 -4.13 6.27
CA ALA A 283 9.33 -4.24 6.09
C ALA A 283 9.81 -5.70 6.01
N CYS A 284 9.00 -6.65 6.46
CA CYS A 284 9.46 -8.01 6.75
C CYS A 284 8.67 -9.10 6.03
N THR A 285 9.21 -10.31 6.06
CA THR A 285 8.66 -11.51 5.43
C THR A 285 8.59 -12.62 6.47
N ALA A 286 7.41 -13.18 6.65
CA ALA A 286 7.12 -14.23 7.62
C ALA A 286 7.85 -15.54 7.25
N GLY A 287 8.93 -15.86 7.96
CA GLY A 287 9.84 -16.96 7.67
C GLY A 287 9.53 -18.29 8.38
N TRP A 288 8.38 -18.40 9.04
CA TRP A 288 7.93 -19.65 9.68
C TRP A 288 6.95 -20.44 8.78
N THR A 289 6.58 -21.65 9.20
CA THR A 289 5.56 -22.46 8.53
C THR A 289 4.18 -21.87 8.79
N TRP A 290 3.50 -21.38 7.75
CA TRP A 290 2.20 -20.75 7.90
C TRP A 290 1.08 -21.77 8.12
N SER A 291 0.05 -21.35 8.86
CA SER A 291 -1.20 -22.09 8.93
C SER A 291 -1.86 -22.20 7.54
N PRO A 292 -2.57 -23.30 7.21
CA PRO A 292 -3.09 -23.54 5.85
C PRO A 292 -4.00 -22.45 5.30
N HIS A 293 -4.61 -21.64 6.16
CA HIS A 293 -5.54 -20.56 5.81
C HIS A 293 -4.96 -19.16 6.04
N TRP A 294 -3.70 -19.05 6.48
CA TRP A 294 -3.04 -17.77 6.60
C TRP A 294 -2.17 -17.50 5.37
N LEU A 295 -2.09 -16.23 4.98
CA LEU A 295 -1.14 -15.76 3.99
C LEU A 295 -0.68 -14.35 4.37
N GLN A 296 0.57 -14.03 4.05
CA GLN A 296 1.07 -12.68 4.25
C GLN A 296 0.59 -11.77 3.10
N MET A 297 0.04 -10.61 3.46
CA MET A 297 -0.22 -9.50 2.55
C MET A 297 0.20 -8.19 3.22
N ARG A 298 0.72 -7.25 2.42
CA ARG A 298 1.20 -5.94 2.87
C ARG A 298 0.02 -5.00 3.15
N LEU A 299 -0.64 -5.26 4.27
CA LEU A 299 -1.88 -4.62 4.71
C LEU A 299 -1.66 -4.01 6.09
N TRP A 300 -2.24 -2.83 6.29
CA TRP A 300 -2.22 -2.14 7.58
C TRP A 300 -2.68 -3.03 8.75
N THR A 301 -3.70 -3.88 8.53
CA THR A 301 -4.23 -4.80 9.55
C THR A 301 -3.19 -5.83 9.99
N GLN A 302 -2.44 -6.41 9.06
CA GLN A 302 -1.37 -7.36 9.37
C GLN A 302 -0.18 -6.64 10.00
N ALA A 303 0.20 -5.46 9.49
CA ALA A 303 1.28 -4.67 10.08
C ALA A 303 1.01 -4.34 11.56
N ARG A 304 -0.23 -3.97 11.90
CA ARG A 304 -0.65 -3.75 13.28
C ARG A 304 -0.58 -5.02 14.14
N GLN A 305 -1.05 -6.16 13.62
CA GLN A 305 -1.00 -7.45 14.32
C GLN A 305 0.45 -7.89 14.58
N MET A 306 1.29 -7.86 13.56
CA MET A 306 2.72 -8.17 13.65
C MET A 306 3.42 -7.22 14.63
N GLY A 307 3.10 -5.93 14.61
CA GLY A 307 3.73 -4.97 15.49
C GLY A 307 3.36 -5.16 16.97
N ALA A 308 2.09 -5.43 17.26
CA ALA A 308 1.65 -5.76 18.61
C ALA A 308 2.31 -7.06 19.11
N TYR A 309 2.36 -8.08 18.25
CA TYR A 309 2.97 -9.36 18.60
C TYR A 309 4.49 -9.27 18.77
N ALA A 310 5.19 -8.46 17.97
CA ALA A 310 6.61 -8.20 18.15
C ALA A 310 6.91 -7.62 19.56
N GLY A 311 6.06 -6.70 20.06
CA GLY A 311 6.18 -6.19 21.43
C GLY A 311 6.05 -7.30 22.50
N ILE A 312 5.17 -8.28 22.28
CA ILE A 312 5.06 -9.45 23.16
C ILE A 312 6.34 -10.29 23.08
N CYS A 313 6.86 -10.56 21.88
CA CYS A 313 8.09 -11.33 21.68
C CYS A 313 9.30 -10.68 22.37
N MET A 314 9.48 -9.36 22.24
CA MET A 314 10.54 -8.64 22.95
C MET A 314 10.41 -8.78 24.46
N ALA A 315 9.19 -8.60 24.99
CA ALA A 315 8.94 -8.73 26.42
C ALA A 315 9.13 -10.18 26.94
N SER A 316 8.83 -11.19 26.13
CA SER A 316 9.12 -12.60 26.42
C SER A 316 10.62 -12.89 26.38
N ASN A 317 11.34 -12.38 25.39
CA ASN A 317 12.79 -12.55 25.27
C ASN A 317 13.53 -11.97 26.48
N LEU A 318 13.12 -10.80 26.98
CA LEU A 318 13.65 -10.21 28.23
C LEU A 318 13.44 -11.09 29.47
N ARG A 319 12.45 -11.98 29.44
CA ARG A 319 12.18 -12.96 30.51
C ARG A 319 12.81 -14.33 30.23
N HIS A 320 13.57 -14.47 29.15
CA HIS A 320 14.07 -15.74 28.65
C HIS A 320 12.95 -16.76 28.35
N GLU A 321 11.81 -16.26 27.87
CA GLU A 321 10.63 -17.02 27.47
C GLU A 321 10.38 -16.86 25.97
N ARG A 322 9.58 -17.78 25.39
CA ARG A 322 9.07 -17.63 24.02
C ARG A 322 7.59 -17.24 24.06
N ALA A 323 7.21 -16.30 23.19
CA ALA A 323 5.82 -15.96 22.99
C ALA A 323 5.11 -17.08 22.23
N VAL A 324 3.86 -17.36 22.62
CA VAL A 324 2.96 -18.25 21.85
C VAL A 324 2.43 -17.46 20.67
N LEU A 325 2.55 -18.02 19.45
CA LEU A 325 2.09 -17.37 18.23
C LEU A 325 0.61 -16.99 18.33
N ASP A 326 0.31 -15.72 18.03
CA ASP A 326 -1.04 -15.19 18.14
C ASP A 326 -1.98 -15.86 17.12
N ILE A 327 -3.24 -16.09 17.53
CA ILE A 327 -4.29 -16.67 16.68
C ILE A 327 -4.56 -15.86 15.41
N CYS A 328 -4.18 -14.57 15.36
CA CYS A 328 -4.26 -13.77 14.14
C CYS A 328 -3.39 -14.30 12.99
N PHE A 329 -2.43 -15.19 13.26
CA PHE A 329 -1.60 -15.86 12.26
C PHE A 329 -2.14 -17.23 11.80
N GLU A 330 -3.32 -17.66 12.29
CA GLU A 330 -3.96 -18.92 11.88
C GLU A 330 -4.84 -18.77 10.63
N ILE A 331 -5.52 -17.64 10.49
CA ILE A 331 -6.42 -17.37 9.38
C ILE A 331 -6.23 -15.96 8.87
N PHE A 332 -6.09 -15.82 7.54
CA PHE A 332 -6.09 -14.50 6.92
C PHE A 332 -7.43 -13.82 7.18
N THR A 333 -7.41 -12.60 7.72
CA THR A 333 -8.61 -11.80 7.92
C THR A 333 -8.36 -10.38 7.42
N HIS A 334 -9.26 -9.89 6.57
CA HIS A 334 -9.20 -8.52 6.11
C HIS A 334 -10.61 -7.99 5.84
N VAL A 335 -10.82 -6.70 6.14
CA VAL A 335 -12.07 -6.01 5.90
C VAL A 335 -11.75 -4.70 5.21
N THR A 336 -12.36 -4.48 4.06
CA THR A 336 -12.28 -3.22 3.29
C THR A 336 -13.67 -2.87 2.74
N THR A 337 -13.78 -1.74 2.05
CA THR A 337 -14.99 -1.30 1.39
C THR A 337 -14.69 -1.04 -0.08
N PHE A 338 -15.46 -1.63 -0.98
CA PHE A 338 -15.40 -1.31 -2.42
C PHE A 338 -16.79 -0.94 -2.91
N PHE A 339 -16.92 0.19 -3.60
CA PHE A 339 -18.19 0.66 -4.17
C PHE A 339 -19.33 0.67 -3.15
N ALA A 340 -19.06 1.21 -1.95
CA ALA A 340 -19.97 1.21 -0.78
C ALA A 340 -20.35 -0.17 -0.21
N PHE A 341 -19.81 -1.27 -0.74
CA PHE A 341 -20.01 -2.60 -0.16
C PHE A 341 -18.90 -2.95 0.81
N LYS A 342 -19.30 -3.45 1.98
CA LYS A 342 -18.35 -4.02 2.94
C LYS A 342 -17.86 -5.37 2.44
N VAL A 343 -16.56 -5.47 2.17
CA VAL A 343 -15.90 -6.70 1.71
C VAL A 343 -15.17 -7.33 2.90
N VAL A 344 -15.52 -8.57 3.21
CA VAL A 344 -14.91 -9.37 4.28
C VAL A 344 -14.21 -10.56 3.67
N LEU A 345 -12.91 -10.67 3.90
CA LEU A 345 -12.06 -11.71 3.32
C LEU A 345 -11.51 -12.58 4.44
N LEU A 346 -11.73 -13.89 4.32
CA LEU A 346 -11.33 -14.89 5.28
C LEU A 346 -10.55 -16.01 4.58
N GLY A 347 -9.42 -16.38 5.18
CA GLY A 347 -8.62 -17.49 4.71
C GLY A 347 -8.08 -17.30 3.29
N LYS A 348 -8.09 -18.38 2.51
CA LYS A 348 -7.76 -18.39 1.09
C LYS A 348 -8.98 -17.95 0.25
N PHE A 349 -9.34 -16.70 0.42
CA PHE A 349 -10.59 -16.09 -0.04
C PHE A 349 -10.82 -16.12 -1.55
N ASN A 350 -9.77 -16.23 -2.39
CA ASN A 350 -9.91 -16.25 -3.84
C ASN A 350 -9.67 -17.66 -4.44
N GLY A 351 -9.73 -18.70 -3.60
CA GLY A 351 -9.48 -20.07 -4.02
C GLY A 351 -8.00 -20.39 -4.20
N GLN A 352 -7.09 -19.66 -3.53
CA GLN A 352 -5.66 -19.95 -3.58
C GLN A 352 -5.39 -21.42 -3.24
N GLY A 353 -4.67 -22.13 -4.12
CA GLY A 353 -4.30 -23.52 -3.88
C GLY A 353 -5.45 -24.54 -3.99
N LEU A 354 -6.61 -24.14 -4.52
CA LEU A 354 -7.63 -25.10 -4.95
C LEU A 354 -7.12 -25.93 -6.13
N ARG A 355 -7.54 -27.20 -6.17
CA ARG A 355 -7.22 -28.11 -7.26
C ARG A 355 -8.12 -27.85 -8.47
N PRO A 356 -7.73 -28.28 -9.68
CA PRO A 356 -8.55 -28.11 -10.89
C PRO A 356 -9.94 -28.78 -10.81
N ASP A 357 -10.11 -29.79 -9.95
CA ASP A 357 -11.36 -30.56 -9.75
C ASP A 357 -12.26 -30.00 -8.63
N HIS A 358 -12.03 -28.77 -8.16
CA HIS A 358 -12.88 -28.15 -7.16
C HIS A 358 -14.30 -27.85 -7.70
N GLU A 359 -15.31 -28.03 -6.86
CA GLU A 359 -16.69 -27.61 -7.15
C GLU A 359 -16.95 -26.23 -6.52
N THR A 360 -17.56 -25.32 -7.29
CA THR A 360 -17.95 -23.99 -6.78
C THR A 360 -19.41 -24.00 -6.37
N PHE A 361 -19.68 -23.81 -5.07
CA PHE A 361 -21.04 -23.61 -4.57
C PHE A 361 -21.30 -22.12 -4.37
N VAL A 362 -22.11 -21.54 -5.26
CA VAL A 362 -22.52 -20.13 -5.14
C VAL A 362 -23.86 -20.06 -4.41
N ARG A 363 -23.89 -19.38 -3.26
CA ARG A 363 -25.13 -19.05 -2.55
C ARG A 363 -25.29 -17.53 -2.52
N ILE A 364 -26.29 -17.03 -3.22
CA ILE A 364 -26.68 -15.62 -3.18
C ILE A 364 -27.87 -15.51 -2.23
N THR A 365 -27.73 -14.70 -1.18
CA THR A 365 -28.84 -14.36 -0.28
C THR A 365 -29.35 -12.98 -0.70
N PRO A 366 -30.62 -12.84 -1.13
CA PRO A 366 -31.19 -11.57 -1.60
C PRO A 366 -31.14 -10.44 -0.57
#